data_AF-B4N7R1-F1
#
_entry.id   AF-B4N7R1-F1
#
_cell.length_a   1.000
_cell.length_b   1.000
_cell.length_c   1.000
_cell.angle_alpha   90.00
_cell.angle_beta   90.00
_cell.angle_gamma   90.00
#
_symmetry.space_group_name_H-M   'P 1'
#
loop_
_entity.id
_entity.type
_entity.pdbx_description
1 polymer ?
#
loop_
_entity_poly.entity_id
_entity_poly.type
_entity_poly.pdbx_seq_one_letter_code
_entity_poly.pdbx_strand_id
1 'polypeptide(L)'
;MNPICNIDIDSMECQKWMIDVYNRCRQLFNLEPVDPFKAWWHDDTPSVYKSDVQTMTAYDCHKLKRDLGREVAEVIPRPHLTMENRPLGDIVSLLWFLVLVLIVVIIIIIMCGCCQCGKDSEEFAKEPENPPEEGKSPTPIEEKKKQKKKHTVKGWMRHRCRPIFVHSESALERQRSKRQQEDRAHAAHTQKKIKKWTVERQHAAEEAKQQEISREEGENKV
;
A
#
# COMPACT_ATOMS: atom_id res chain seq x y z
N MET A 1 -3.96 -3.46 37.29
CA MET A 1 -3.29 -3.83 38.56
C MET A 1 -4.29 -4.49 39.52
N ASN A 2 -3.88 -5.41 40.39
CA ASN A 2 -4.74 -5.89 41.49
C ASN A 2 -4.99 -4.73 42.47
N PRO A 3 -6.23 -4.42 42.87
CA PRO A 3 -6.51 -3.35 43.82
C PRO A 3 -5.79 -3.53 45.17
N ILE A 4 -5.54 -4.78 45.61
CA ILE A 4 -4.78 -5.09 46.83
C ILE A 4 -3.34 -4.60 46.70
N CYS A 5 -2.72 -4.81 45.54
CA CYS A 5 -1.36 -4.36 45.24
C CYS A 5 -1.25 -2.83 45.12
N ASN A 6 -2.36 -2.12 44.92
CA ASN A 6 -2.36 -0.65 44.85
C ASN A 6 -2.38 -0.02 46.25
N ILE A 7 -2.80 -0.78 47.27
CA ILE A 7 -2.82 -0.33 48.66
C ILE A 7 -1.48 -0.67 49.33
N ASP A 8 -1.00 -1.91 49.16
CA ASP A 8 0.26 -2.38 49.73
C ASP A 8 0.91 -3.44 48.83
N ILE A 9 2.04 -3.07 48.22
CA ILE A 9 2.81 -3.95 47.35
C ILE A 9 3.59 -5.03 48.12
N ASP A 10 3.90 -4.77 49.40
CA ASP A 10 4.66 -5.67 50.26
C ASP A 10 3.75 -6.67 50.99
N SER A 11 2.44 -6.56 50.83
CA SER A 11 1.48 -7.53 51.34
C SER A 11 1.72 -8.92 50.76
N MET A 12 1.67 -9.96 51.61
CA MET A 12 1.86 -11.35 51.16
C MET A 12 0.86 -11.77 50.08
N GLU A 13 -0.38 -11.24 50.13
CA GLU A 13 -1.40 -11.51 49.13
C GLU A 13 -1.04 -10.92 47.76
N CYS A 14 -0.51 -9.70 47.73
CA CYS A 14 -0.03 -9.09 46.49
C CYS A 14 1.17 -9.86 45.92
N GLN A 15 2.16 -10.20 46.76
CA GLN A 15 3.34 -10.94 46.33
C GLN A 15 2.97 -12.31 45.73
N LYS A 16 2.06 -13.04 46.38
CA LYS A 16 1.56 -14.31 45.87
C LYS A 16 0.87 -14.14 44.51
N TRP A 17 0.00 -13.15 44.39
CA TRP A 17 -0.69 -12.85 43.13
C TRP A 17 0.31 -12.48 42.01
N MET A 18 1.32 -11.67 42.30
CA MET A 18 2.36 -11.31 41.31
C MET A 18 3.13 -12.53 40.80
N ILE A 19 3.49 -13.45 41.71
CA ILE A 19 4.17 -14.71 41.35
C ILE A 19 3.27 -15.58 40.47
N ASP A 20 1.99 -15.72 40.83
CA ASP A 20 1.03 -16.51 40.07
C ASP A 20 0.81 -15.95 38.65
N VAL A 21 0.66 -14.63 38.53
CA VAL A 21 0.52 -13.94 37.25
C VAL A 21 1.79 -14.07 36.41
N TYR A 22 2.97 -13.89 37.02
CA TYR A 22 4.25 -14.06 36.33
C TYR A 22 4.39 -15.47 35.75
N ASN A 23 4.09 -16.51 36.55
CA ASN A 23 4.16 -17.90 36.12
C ASN A 23 3.17 -18.18 35.00
N ARG A 24 1.92 -17.70 35.11
CA ARG A 24 0.89 -17.87 34.08
C ARG A 24 1.28 -17.19 32.77
N CYS A 25 1.74 -15.94 32.83
CA CYS A 25 2.15 -15.21 31.65
C CYS A 25 3.37 -15.84 30.97
N ARG A 26 4.35 -16.32 31.75
CA ARG A 26 5.50 -17.06 31.23
C ARG A 26 5.08 -18.33 30.50
N GLN A 27 4.13 -19.09 31.04
CA GLN A 27 3.59 -20.28 30.37
C GLN A 27 2.88 -19.92 29.06
N LEU A 28 2.04 -18.89 29.04
CA LEU A 28 1.31 -18.46 27.85
C LEU A 28 2.25 -17.97 26.74
N PHE A 29 3.30 -17.22 27.08
CA PHE A 29 4.31 -16.78 26.10
C PHE A 29 5.15 -17.92 25.52
N ASN A 30 5.35 -19.00 26.28
CA ASN A 30 6.07 -20.17 25.80
C ASN A 30 5.20 -21.05 24.87
N LEU A 31 3.88 -21.02 25.05
CA LEU A 31 2.92 -21.83 24.28
C LEU A 31 2.46 -21.13 22.99
N GLU A 32 2.37 -19.81 22.99
CA GLU A 32 1.82 -19.04 21.89
C GLU A 32 2.87 -18.07 21.33
N PRO A 33 3.47 -18.34 20.16
CA PRO A 33 4.27 -17.33 19.46
C PRO A 33 3.32 -16.22 19.02
N VAL A 34 3.30 -15.14 19.79
CA VAL A 34 2.39 -14.01 19.56
C VAL A 34 2.71 -13.40 18.20
N ASP A 35 1.75 -13.51 17.28
CA ASP A 35 1.81 -12.91 15.96
C ASP A 35 1.91 -11.37 16.14
N PRO A 36 3.01 -10.72 15.72
CA PRO A 36 3.21 -9.28 15.89
C PRO A 36 2.08 -8.46 15.26
N PHE A 37 1.42 -9.00 14.23
CA PHE A 37 0.29 -8.36 13.59
C PHE A 37 -0.96 -8.34 14.48
N LYS A 38 -1.19 -9.38 15.30
CA LYS A 38 -2.27 -9.38 16.30
C LYS A 38 -2.05 -8.36 17.41
N ALA A 39 -0.78 -8.07 17.73
CA ALA A 39 -0.41 -7.12 18.78
C ALA A 39 -0.55 -5.64 18.41
N TRP A 40 -0.63 -5.32 17.11
CA TRP A 40 -0.56 -3.96 16.58
C TRP A 40 -1.82 -3.10 16.85
N TRP A 41 -3.00 -3.71 17.02
CA TRP A 41 -4.28 -2.98 17.16
C TRP A 41 -4.82 -2.91 18.59
N HIS A 42 -4.03 -3.25 19.60
CA HIS A 42 -4.55 -3.41 20.95
C HIS A 42 -4.94 -2.07 21.61
N ASP A 43 -6.23 -1.94 21.94
CA ASP A 43 -6.85 -0.77 22.58
C ASP A 43 -6.12 -0.28 23.85
N ASP A 44 -6.04 1.05 24.02
CA ASP A 44 -5.50 1.75 25.22
C ASP A 44 -6.42 1.66 26.46
N THR A 45 -7.47 0.82 26.41
CA THR A 45 -8.29 0.57 27.60
C THR A 45 -7.40 0.01 28.72
N PRO A 46 -7.65 0.28 30.01
CA PRO A 46 -6.84 -0.31 31.09
C PRO A 46 -7.05 -1.83 31.18
N SER A 47 -6.07 -2.56 31.71
CA SER A 47 -6.24 -3.98 32.01
C SER A 47 -7.36 -4.17 33.05
N VAL A 48 -8.44 -4.86 32.66
CA VAL A 48 -9.53 -5.20 33.60
C VAL A 48 -8.98 -6.22 34.58
N TYR A 49 -9.10 -5.93 35.88
CA TYR A 49 -8.69 -6.87 36.91
C TYR A 49 -9.51 -8.16 36.81
N LYS A 50 -8.82 -9.30 36.70
CA LYS A 50 -9.40 -10.63 36.78
C LYS A 50 -9.01 -11.23 38.13
N SER A 51 -10.00 -11.61 38.92
CA SER A 51 -9.79 -12.25 40.23
C SER A 51 -9.16 -13.64 40.08
N ASP A 52 -9.46 -14.33 38.99
CA ASP A 52 -8.87 -15.63 38.67
C ASP A 52 -7.76 -15.49 37.61
N VAL A 53 -6.52 -15.74 38.05
CA VAL A 53 -5.31 -15.70 37.21
C VAL A 53 -5.38 -16.74 36.09
N GLN A 54 -6.11 -17.85 36.26
CA GLN A 54 -6.21 -18.88 35.22
C GLN A 54 -6.96 -18.41 33.98
N THR A 55 -7.86 -17.44 34.15
CA THR A 55 -8.63 -16.82 33.05
C THR A 55 -7.86 -15.74 32.28
N MET A 56 -6.60 -15.47 32.65
CA MET A 56 -5.74 -14.57 31.90
C MET A 56 -5.29 -15.20 30.58
N THR A 57 -5.35 -14.39 29.54
CA THR A 57 -4.87 -14.71 28.19
C THR A 57 -3.51 -14.06 27.92
N ALA A 58 -2.82 -14.49 26.85
CA ALA A 58 -1.55 -13.87 26.44
C ALA A 58 -1.71 -12.35 26.19
N TYR A 59 -2.90 -11.93 25.74
CA TYR A 59 -3.27 -10.53 25.58
C TYR A 59 -3.23 -9.77 26.92
N ASP A 60 -3.84 -10.31 27.96
CA ASP A 60 -3.88 -9.68 29.29
C ASP A 60 -2.47 -9.51 29.87
N CYS A 61 -1.59 -10.48 29.63
CA CYS A 61 -0.19 -10.43 30.03
C CYS A 61 0.61 -9.35 29.31
N HIS A 62 0.39 -9.18 27.99
CA HIS A 62 1.00 -8.09 27.23
C HIS A 62 0.54 -6.71 27.71
N LYS A 63 -0.74 -6.60 28.02
CA LYS A 63 -1.35 -5.37 28.53
C LYS A 63 -0.77 -4.99 29.89
N LEU A 64 -0.72 -5.96 30.82
CA LEU A 64 -0.11 -5.78 32.13
C LEU A 64 1.37 -5.38 32.04
N LYS A 65 2.14 -6.04 31.16
CA LYS A 65 3.55 -5.67 30.91
C LYS A 65 3.70 -4.22 30.43
N ARG A 66 2.78 -3.75 29.58
CA ARG A 66 2.78 -2.38 29.07
C ARG A 66 2.40 -1.38 30.16
N ASP A 67 1.35 -1.66 30.94
CA ASP A 67 0.88 -0.81 32.04
C ASP A 67 1.99 -0.65 33.10
N LEU A 68 2.59 -1.76 33.54
CA LEU A 68 3.74 -1.75 34.45
C LEU A 68 4.94 -1.01 33.85
N GLY A 69 5.19 -1.15 32.55
CA GLY A 69 6.25 -0.43 31.86
C GLY A 69 6.04 1.09 31.85
N ARG A 70 4.78 1.55 31.79
CA ARG A 70 4.42 2.98 31.91
C ARG A 70 4.60 3.45 33.36
N GLU A 71 4.04 2.74 34.34
CA GLU A 71 4.14 3.10 35.77
C GLU A 71 5.59 3.14 36.26
N VAL A 72 6.41 2.15 35.88
CA VAL A 72 7.84 2.12 36.25
C VAL A 72 8.62 3.26 35.57
N ALA A 73 8.25 3.65 34.35
CA ALA A 73 8.88 4.78 33.67
C ALA A 73 8.53 6.13 34.30
N GLU A 74 7.38 6.24 34.97
CA GLU A 74 6.96 7.44 35.70
C GLU A 74 7.57 7.52 37.10
N VAL A 75 7.68 6.38 37.81
CA VAL A 75 8.19 6.32 39.19
C VAL A 75 9.72 6.32 39.26
N ILE A 76 10.41 5.70 38.29
CA ILE A 76 11.87 5.69 38.22
C ILE A 76 12.31 6.63 37.08
N PRO A 77 12.65 7.91 37.37
CA PRO A 77 13.41 8.72 36.42
C PRO A 77 14.79 8.08 36.26
N ARG A 78 14.91 7.16 35.29
CA ARG A 78 16.08 6.30 35.01
C ARG A 78 17.41 6.96 35.39
N PRO A 79 18.06 6.60 36.52
CA PRO A 79 19.50 6.71 36.61
C PRO A 79 20.06 5.40 36.05
N HIS A 80 20.72 5.46 34.90
CA HIS A 80 21.71 4.49 34.40
C HIS A 80 21.34 2.98 34.49
N LEU A 81 21.00 2.32 33.38
CA LEU A 81 21.29 0.87 33.16
C LEU A 81 20.72 0.44 31.80
N THR A 82 21.19 1.11 30.75
CA THR A 82 21.44 0.57 29.40
C THR A 82 22.17 1.66 28.61
N MET A 83 23.36 2.06 29.09
CA MET A 83 24.33 2.81 28.29
C MET A 83 25.37 1.83 27.76
N GLU A 84 25.02 0.98 26.79
CA GLU A 84 26.04 0.34 25.93
C GLU A 84 25.41 -0.22 24.64
N ASN A 85 24.67 0.60 23.89
CA ASN A 85 24.38 0.37 22.45
C ASN A 85 23.69 1.56 21.73
N ARG A 86 23.76 2.76 22.31
CA ARG A 86 23.02 3.94 21.83
C ARG A 86 23.93 4.97 21.15
N PRO A 87 24.68 4.57 20.10
CA PRO A 87 24.79 5.44 18.94
C PRO A 87 24.45 4.76 17.60
N LEU A 88 24.35 3.43 17.54
CA LEU A 88 24.09 2.73 16.26
C LEU A 88 22.61 2.76 15.85
N GLY A 89 21.67 2.69 16.80
CA GLY A 89 20.24 2.72 16.50
C GLY A 89 19.78 4.05 15.89
N ASP A 90 20.35 5.17 16.34
CA ASP A 90 20.03 6.49 15.80
C ASP A 90 20.63 6.68 14.39
N ILE A 91 21.82 6.13 14.12
CA ILE A 91 22.43 6.14 12.78
C ILE A 91 21.63 5.28 11.80
N VAL A 92 21.20 4.09 12.23
CA VAL A 92 20.35 3.20 11.41
C VAL A 92 19.00 3.87 11.13
N SER A 93 18.41 4.50 12.14
CA SER A 93 17.17 5.27 11.99
C SER A 93 17.35 6.42 10.99
N LEU A 94 18.41 7.22 11.11
CA LEU A 94 18.72 8.31 10.18
C LEU A 94 18.98 7.80 8.75
N LEU A 95 19.65 6.66 8.59
CA LEU A 95 19.84 5.99 7.29
C LEU A 95 18.52 5.59 6.66
N TRP A 96 17.61 5.00 7.44
CA TRP A 96 16.26 4.67 6.97
C TRP A 96 15.46 5.91 6.57
N PHE A 97 15.53 6.99 7.36
CA PHE A 97 14.91 8.27 7.02
C PHE A 97 15.48 8.84 5.71
N LEU A 98 16.81 8.80 5.51
CA LEU A 98 17.44 9.26 4.27
C LEU A 98 17.02 8.42 3.05
N VAL A 99 16.95 7.10 3.19
CA VAL A 99 16.44 6.21 2.13
C VAL A 99 14.99 6.53 1.79
N LEU A 100 14.14 6.78 2.80
CA LEU A 100 12.74 7.12 2.60
C LEU A 100 12.60 8.48 1.89
N VAL A 101 13.38 9.48 2.28
CA VAL A 101 13.43 10.78 1.60
C VAL A 101 13.88 10.63 0.15
N LEU A 102 14.91 9.82 -0.13
CA LEU A 102 15.39 9.55 -1.48
C LEU A 102 14.29 8.93 -2.35
N ILE A 103 13.56 7.94 -1.83
CA ILE A 103 12.44 7.30 -2.52
C ILE A 103 11.36 8.33 -2.85
N VAL A 104 10.99 9.20 -1.89
CA VAL A 104 10.00 10.26 -2.11
C VAL A 104 10.46 11.24 -3.19
N VAL A 105 11.74 11.64 -3.19
CA VAL A 105 12.31 12.52 -4.23
C VAL A 105 12.27 11.84 -5.60
N ILE A 106 12.63 10.57 -5.72
CA ILE A 106 12.54 9.81 -6.97
C ILE A 106 11.09 9.75 -7.48
N ILE A 107 10.13 9.47 -6.60
CA ILE A 107 8.70 9.48 -6.96
C ILE A 107 8.27 10.86 -7.45
N ILE A 108 8.73 11.94 -6.81
CA ILE A 108 8.45 13.32 -7.25
C ILE A 108 9.07 13.59 -8.62
N ILE A 109 10.31 13.14 -8.88
CA ILE A 109 10.98 13.31 -10.17
C ILE A 109 10.25 12.53 -11.26
N ILE A 110 9.85 11.28 -11.00
CA ILE A 110 9.06 10.47 -11.94
C ILE A 110 7.71 11.13 -12.18
N MET A 111 7.02 11.58 -11.14
CA MET A 111 5.75 12.30 -11.27
C MET A 111 5.91 13.60 -12.07
N CYS A 112 6.99 14.35 -11.87
CA CYS A 112 7.28 15.60 -12.60
C CYS A 112 7.73 15.34 -14.04
N GLY A 113 8.53 14.31 -14.29
CA GLY A 113 9.02 13.91 -15.61
C GLY A 113 7.92 13.31 -16.48
N CYS A 114 7.08 12.44 -15.92
CA CYS A 114 5.89 11.93 -16.60
C CYS A 114 4.87 13.04 -16.91
N CYS A 115 4.84 14.14 -16.14
CA CYS A 115 4.01 15.31 -16.46
C CYS A 115 4.57 16.17 -17.62
N GLN A 116 5.84 16.04 -17.98
CA GLN A 116 6.47 16.79 -19.07
C GLN A 116 6.53 15.99 -20.38
N CYS A 117 6.71 14.66 -20.32
CA CYS A 117 6.73 13.82 -21.53
C CYS A 117 5.38 13.67 -22.24
N GLY A 118 4.27 14.12 -21.64
CA GLY A 118 2.93 14.03 -22.25
C GLY A 118 2.57 15.19 -23.20
N LYS A 119 3.48 16.12 -23.50
CA LYS A 119 3.18 17.30 -24.33
C LYS A 119 3.88 17.38 -25.68
N ASP A 120 4.89 16.53 -25.93
CA ASP A 120 5.74 16.67 -27.12
C ASP A 120 5.61 15.49 -28.11
N SER A 121 4.68 14.55 -27.89
CA SER A 121 4.48 13.36 -28.76
C SER A 121 3.27 13.44 -29.70
N GLU A 122 2.66 14.62 -29.89
CA GLU A 122 1.51 14.79 -30.80
C GLU A 122 1.78 15.79 -31.94
N GLU A 123 3.04 15.93 -32.38
CA GLU A 123 3.38 16.80 -33.52
C GLU A 123 4.44 16.21 -34.46
N PHE A 124 4.37 14.91 -34.76
CA PHE A 124 5.10 14.33 -35.90
C PHE A 124 4.29 13.19 -36.55
N ALA A 125 3.13 13.54 -37.09
CA ALA A 125 2.41 12.72 -38.06
C ALA A 125 1.77 13.65 -39.10
N LYS A 126 2.61 14.26 -39.95
CA LYS A 126 2.16 14.83 -41.21
C LYS A 126 3.12 14.45 -42.31
N GLU A 127 2.63 13.53 -43.14
CA GLU A 127 3.18 13.04 -44.39
C GLU A 127 3.31 14.18 -45.42
N PRO A 128 4.40 14.27 -46.21
CA PRO A 128 4.51 15.24 -47.27
C PRO A 128 4.13 14.61 -48.62
N GLU A 129 2.99 15.03 -49.17
CA GLU A 129 2.70 14.91 -50.60
C GLU A 129 2.54 16.33 -51.17
N ASN A 130 3.29 16.64 -52.22
CA ASN A 130 3.31 17.91 -52.99
C ASN A 130 2.86 17.58 -54.44
N PRO A 131 2.60 18.57 -55.33
CA PRO A 131 1.90 19.88 -55.25
C PRO A 131 0.84 19.96 -56.42
N PRO A 132 0.23 21.09 -56.90
CA PRO A 132 0.90 22.32 -57.40
C PRO A 132 0.18 23.69 -57.18
N GLU A 133 1.00 24.74 -57.27
CA GLU A 133 0.79 26.03 -57.96
C GLU A 133 -0.05 27.23 -57.41
N GLU A 134 0.63 28.39 -57.57
CA GLU A 134 0.17 29.77 -57.78
C GLU A 134 -0.38 30.65 -56.63
N GLY A 135 0.54 31.43 -56.04
CA GLY A 135 0.55 32.90 -56.23
C GLY A 135 -0.49 33.77 -55.51
N LYS A 136 -0.15 34.30 -54.32
CA LYS A 136 -0.13 35.75 -53.99
C LYS A 136 0.21 36.00 -52.51
N SER A 137 0.87 37.14 -52.30
CA SER A 137 1.53 37.67 -51.08
C SER A 137 0.53 38.19 -50.01
N PRO A 138 0.96 38.79 -48.89
CA PRO A 138 1.02 38.17 -47.55
C PRO A 138 0.07 38.85 -46.53
N THR A 139 -0.42 38.10 -45.54
CA THR A 139 -1.03 38.69 -44.32
C THR A 139 -0.11 38.45 -43.12
N PRO A 140 0.22 39.47 -42.31
CA PRO A 140 1.11 39.30 -41.17
C PRO A 140 0.41 38.45 -40.11
N ILE A 141 0.95 37.26 -39.87
CA ILE A 141 0.61 36.45 -38.70
C ILE A 141 1.22 37.17 -37.50
N GLU A 142 0.40 37.91 -36.76
CA GLU A 142 0.76 38.34 -35.42
C GLU A 142 1.07 37.10 -34.58
N GLU A 143 2.36 36.87 -34.35
CA GLU A 143 2.86 35.92 -33.37
C GLU A 143 2.37 36.35 -31.98
N LYS A 144 1.22 35.82 -31.57
CA LYS A 144 0.77 35.88 -30.18
C LYS A 144 1.77 35.12 -29.31
N LYS A 145 2.79 35.83 -28.82
CA LYS A 145 3.72 35.36 -27.79
C LYS A 145 2.90 34.76 -26.64
N LYS A 146 2.89 33.43 -26.57
CA LYS A 146 2.30 32.67 -25.45
C LYS A 146 3.08 33.04 -24.19
N GLN A 147 2.58 34.03 -23.46
CA GLN A 147 3.13 34.41 -22.17
C GLN A 147 3.04 33.19 -21.24
N LYS A 148 4.20 32.66 -20.85
CA LYS A 148 4.33 31.58 -19.88
C LYS A 148 3.82 32.10 -18.52
N LYS A 149 2.52 31.92 -18.25
CA LYS A 149 1.91 32.23 -16.96
C LYS A 149 2.61 31.37 -15.91
N LYS A 150 3.38 32.02 -15.02
CA LYS A 150 4.00 31.38 -13.85
C LYS A 150 2.88 30.74 -13.03
N HIS A 151 2.79 29.42 -13.07
CA HIS A 151 1.77 28.69 -12.33
C HIS A 151 2.11 28.83 -10.84
N THR A 152 1.42 29.72 -10.14
CA THR A 152 1.64 29.92 -8.71
C THR A 152 1.34 28.62 -7.98
N VAL A 153 2.14 28.28 -6.97
CA VAL A 153 1.97 27.07 -6.14
C VAL A 153 0.53 26.95 -5.61
N LYS A 154 -0.11 28.10 -5.32
CA LYS A 154 -1.53 28.18 -4.96
C LYS A 154 -2.49 27.68 -6.05
N GLY A 155 -2.22 27.97 -7.33
CA GLY A 155 -3.01 27.47 -8.46
C GLY A 155 -2.87 25.95 -8.63
N TRP A 156 -1.65 25.43 -8.42
CA TRP A 156 -1.39 23.99 -8.44
C TRP A 156 -2.11 23.25 -7.30
N MET A 157 -2.04 23.79 -6.08
CA MET A 157 -2.72 23.22 -4.91
C MET A 157 -4.24 23.20 -5.08
N ARG A 158 -4.83 24.30 -5.59
CA ARG A 158 -6.28 24.35 -5.88
C ARG A 158 -6.69 23.35 -6.97
N HIS A 159 -5.84 23.06 -7.95
CA HIS A 159 -6.17 22.07 -8.98
C HIS A 159 -6.07 20.63 -8.45
N ARG A 160 -5.09 20.34 -7.59
CA ARG A 160 -4.87 19.00 -7.01
C ARG A 160 -5.78 18.65 -5.83
N CYS A 161 -6.19 19.62 -5.01
CA CYS A 161 -7.01 19.38 -3.81
C CYS A 161 -8.52 19.50 -4.06
N ARG A 162 -8.96 20.15 -5.14
CA ARG A 162 -10.39 20.29 -5.49
C ARG A 162 -11.12 18.97 -5.76
N PRO A 163 -10.51 17.92 -6.33
CA PRO A 163 -11.16 16.62 -6.48
C PRO A 163 -11.47 15.92 -5.15
N ILE A 164 -10.78 16.26 -4.05
CA ILE A 164 -10.93 15.51 -2.78
C ILE A 164 -12.16 15.99 -1.99
N PHE A 165 -12.59 17.25 -2.17
CA PHE A 165 -13.57 17.88 -1.27
C PHE A 165 -14.90 18.29 -1.91
N VAL A 166 -15.07 18.14 -3.22
CA VAL A 166 -16.35 18.46 -3.88
C VAL A 166 -16.69 17.36 -4.88
N HIS A 167 -17.34 16.32 -4.40
CA HIS A 167 -18.06 15.40 -5.26
C HIS A 167 -19.53 15.76 -5.13
N SER A 168 -20.01 16.67 -5.98
CA SER A 168 -21.45 16.79 -6.20
C SER A 168 -21.97 15.43 -6.68
N GLU A 169 -23.18 15.05 -6.31
CA GLU A 169 -23.77 13.75 -6.70
C GLU A 169 -23.70 13.52 -8.22
N SER A 170 -23.90 14.59 -9.00
CA SER A 170 -23.76 14.57 -10.47
C SER A 170 -22.36 14.23 -10.98
N ALA A 171 -21.30 14.55 -10.23
CA ALA A 171 -19.92 14.19 -10.58
C ALA A 171 -19.65 12.71 -10.28
N LEU A 172 -20.20 12.19 -9.18
CA LEU A 172 -20.14 10.77 -8.84
C LEU A 172 -20.87 9.92 -9.88
N GLU A 173 -22.04 10.35 -10.34
CA GLU A 173 -22.79 9.66 -11.39
C GLU A 173 -22.01 9.59 -12.71
N ARG A 174 -21.37 10.69 -13.13
CA ARG A 174 -20.50 10.69 -14.32
C ARG A 174 -19.30 9.76 -14.16
N GLN A 175 -18.73 9.67 -12.96
CA GLN A 175 -17.62 8.77 -12.72
C GLN A 175 -18.07 7.30 -12.71
N ARG A 176 -19.25 7.00 -12.15
CA ARG A 176 -19.85 5.67 -12.18
C ARG A 176 -20.19 5.24 -13.62
N SER A 177 -20.79 6.12 -14.42
CA SER A 177 -21.12 5.81 -15.81
C SER A 177 -19.86 5.59 -16.65
N LYS A 178 -18.79 6.36 -16.43
CA LYS A 178 -17.50 6.16 -17.08
C LYS A 178 -16.87 4.80 -16.70
N ARG A 179 -16.85 4.46 -15.41
CA ARG A 179 -16.38 3.13 -14.96
C ARG A 179 -17.19 1.99 -15.58
N GLN A 180 -18.51 2.12 -15.64
CA GLN A 180 -19.37 1.12 -16.29
C GLN A 180 -19.07 0.97 -17.79
N GLN A 181 -18.74 2.06 -18.49
CA GLN A 181 -18.32 1.98 -19.89
C GLN A 181 -16.97 1.28 -20.05
N GLU A 182 -16.00 1.61 -19.19
CA GLU A 182 -14.68 0.96 -19.16
C GLU A 182 -14.80 -0.54 -18.85
N ASP A 183 -15.64 -0.92 -17.88
CA ASP A 183 -15.91 -2.32 -17.53
C ASP A 183 -16.56 -3.08 -18.70
N ARG A 184 -17.50 -2.46 -19.42
CA ARG A 184 -18.11 -3.06 -20.63
C ARG A 184 -17.08 -3.25 -21.74
N ALA A 185 -16.21 -2.27 -21.96
CA ALA A 185 -15.15 -2.37 -22.96
C ALA A 185 -14.15 -3.48 -22.59
N HIS A 186 -13.77 -3.57 -21.32
CA HIS A 186 -12.92 -4.66 -20.81
C HIS A 186 -13.59 -6.03 -20.98
N ALA A 187 -14.86 -6.17 -20.61
CA ALA A 187 -15.60 -7.41 -20.77
C ALA A 187 -15.67 -7.84 -22.25
N ALA A 188 -15.96 -6.90 -23.16
CA ALA A 188 -16.00 -7.18 -24.59
C ALA A 188 -14.63 -7.63 -25.14
N HIS A 189 -13.54 -7.00 -24.68
CA HIS A 189 -12.19 -7.38 -25.07
C HIS A 189 -11.80 -8.76 -24.52
N THR A 190 -12.15 -9.06 -23.27
CA THR A 190 -11.94 -10.39 -22.67
C THR A 190 -12.71 -11.46 -23.42
N GLN A 191 -13.96 -11.21 -23.80
CA GLN A 191 -14.76 -12.12 -24.62
C GLN A 191 -14.11 -12.38 -26.00
N LYS A 192 -13.56 -11.35 -26.65
CA LYS A 192 -12.80 -11.52 -27.90
C LYS A 192 -11.57 -12.41 -27.71
N LYS A 193 -10.82 -12.22 -26.62
CA LYS A 193 -9.66 -13.07 -26.30
C LYS A 193 -10.07 -14.51 -26.06
N ILE A 194 -11.12 -14.75 -25.26
CA ILE A 194 -11.63 -16.10 -25.01
C ILE A 194 -11.97 -16.79 -26.33
N LYS A 195 -12.75 -16.13 -27.20
CA LYS A 195 -13.10 -16.70 -28.52
C LYS A 195 -11.87 -17.04 -29.36
N LYS A 196 -10.88 -16.15 -29.41
CA LYS A 196 -9.63 -16.39 -30.14
C LYS A 196 -8.91 -17.64 -29.61
N TRP A 197 -8.76 -17.75 -28.29
CA TRP A 197 -8.09 -18.87 -27.64
C TRP A 197 -8.85 -20.18 -27.80
N THR A 198 -10.20 -20.13 -27.81
CA THR A 198 -11.03 -21.31 -28.06
C THR A 198 -10.84 -21.83 -29.49
N VAL A 199 -10.79 -20.95 -30.48
CA VAL A 199 -10.55 -21.32 -31.88
C VAL A 199 -9.16 -21.92 -32.06
N GLU A 200 -8.12 -21.29 -31.50
CA GLU A 200 -6.75 -21.82 -31.54
C GLU A 200 -6.66 -23.22 -30.90
N ARG A 201 -7.37 -23.44 -29.78
CA ARG A 201 -7.42 -24.73 -29.11
C ARG A 201 -8.16 -25.80 -29.93
N GLN A 202 -9.19 -25.43 -30.68
CA GLN A 202 -9.89 -26.35 -31.59
C GLN A 202 -8.98 -26.75 -32.75
N HIS A 203 -8.30 -25.78 -33.37
CA HIS A 203 -7.35 -26.06 -34.45
C HIS A 203 -6.22 -27.00 -34.00
N ALA A 204 -5.61 -26.73 -32.84
CA ALA A 204 -4.58 -27.60 -32.29
C ALA A 204 -5.09 -29.03 -31.98
N ALA A 205 -6.35 -29.17 -31.56
CA ALA A 205 -6.96 -30.48 -31.33
C ALA A 205 -7.25 -31.23 -32.64
N GLU A 206 -7.61 -30.52 -33.72
CA GLU A 206 -7.79 -31.11 -35.06
C GLU A 206 -6.46 -31.54 -35.65
N GLU A 207 -5.42 -30.70 -35.56
CA GLU A 207 -4.06 -31.05 -36.00
C GLU A 207 -3.52 -32.28 -35.26
N ALA A 208 -3.72 -32.36 -33.94
CA ALA A 208 -3.30 -33.53 -33.15
C ALA A 208 -3.99 -34.82 -33.61
N LYS A 209 -5.30 -34.77 -33.88
CA LYS A 209 -6.04 -35.92 -34.43
C LYS A 209 -5.53 -36.33 -35.81
N GLN A 210 -5.21 -35.36 -36.66
CA GLN A 210 -4.73 -35.63 -38.02
C GLN A 210 -3.33 -36.25 -38.01
N GLN A 211 -2.47 -35.83 -37.07
CA GLN A 211 -1.16 -36.45 -36.83
C GLN A 211 -1.30 -37.89 -36.33
N GLU A 212 -2.25 -38.17 -35.43
CA GLU A 212 -2.51 -39.51 -34.93
C GLU A 212 -2.95 -40.46 -36.04
N ILE A 213 -3.91 -40.04 -36.89
CA ILE A 213 -4.35 -40.83 -38.06
C ILE A 213 -3.19 -41.10 -39.00
N SER A 214 -2.37 -40.07 -39.31
CA SER A 214 -1.20 -40.23 -40.18
C SER A 214 -0.16 -41.20 -39.61
N ARG A 215 -0.04 -41.27 -38.27
CA ARG A 215 0.85 -42.21 -37.58
C ARG A 215 0.33 -43.65 -37.68
N GLU A 216 -0.96 -43.87 -37.46
CA GLU A 216 -1.60 -45.18 -37.57
C GLU A 216 -1.57 -45.73 -39.01
N GLU A 217 -1.75 -44.88 -40.02
CA GLU A 217 -1.61 -45.26 -41.44
C GLU A 217 -0.17 -45.61 -41.82
N GLY A 218 0.81 -45.01 -41.15
CA GLY A 218 2.24 -45.33 -41.32
C GLY A 218 2.60 -46.69 -40.71
N GLU A 219 2.05 -47.02 -39.53
CA GLU A 219 2.29 -48.29 -38.84
C GLU A 219 1.64 -49.49 -39.55
N ASN A 220 0.47 -49.32 -40.18
CA ASN A 220 -0.20 -50.40 -40.93
C ASN A 220 0.42 -50.74 -42.30
N LYS A 221 1.40 -49.96 -42.78
CA LYS A 221 2.10 -50.19 -44.05
C LYS A 221 3.47 -50.89 -43.89
N VAL A 222 3.88 -51.19 -42.66
CA VAL A 222 5.12 -51.91 -42.31
C VAL A 222 4.79 -53.35 -41.96
#